data_AF-A0A969AAQ4-F1
#
_entry.id   AF-A0A969AAQ4-F1
#
_cell.length_a   1.000
_cell.length_b   1.000
_cell.length_c   1.000
_cell.angle_alpha   90.00
_cell.angle_beta   90.00
_cell.angle_gamma   90.00
#
_symmetry.space_group_name_H-M   'P 1'
#
loop_
_entity.id
_entity.type
_entity.pdbx_description
1 polymer ?
#
loop_
_entity_poly.entity_id
_entity_poly.type
_entity_poly.pdbx_seq_one_letter_code
_entity_poly.pdbx_strand_id
1 'polypeptide(L)'
;MRYLAQKNSFIWLVNFLVNPDKKLWTNFALMRTAAQMDLVNFRDDKSRSNWQNQLLQLTNTHVIDAFLPTESKNILGSVEYSTNEQKLLNIYISVDSKRHGNQESTGSFVVISLDDTATENDKELQKAWVGVLRYFNILQFIEHSYVVTVKGNTNNLNARLQPPEVNQFTVTNTSSRNLVAWQKLEELIFDETALSLLKHMQNHKWKLPEVGYELIDSNEVVIAEAELAWVSDKLALLVEEDVDSRKCFKNAGWKVFSIDEVLANPEEFCKKYLKK
;
A
#
# COMPACT_ATOMS: atom_id res chain seq x y z
N MET A 1 -27.88 14.14 -0.40
CA MET A 1 -27.42 13.13 -1.37
C MET A 1 -28.41 12.77 -2.49
N ARG A 2 -29.74 12.68 -2.26
CA ARG A 2 -30.72 12.39 -3.35
C ARG A 2 -30.61 13.30 -4.58
N TYR A 3 -30.27 14.58 -4.38
CA TYR A 3 -30.08 15.58 -5.45
C TYR A 3 -28.71 15.47 -6.16
N LEU A 4 -27.74 14.77 -5.57
CA LEU A 4 -26.43 14.53 -6.18
C LEU A 4 -26.49 13.30 -7.08
N ALA A 5 -27.15 12.21 -6.66
CA ALA A 5 -27.20 10.95 -7.43
C ALA A 5 -27.71 11.07 -8.89
N GLN A 6 -28.44 12.13 -9.21
CA GLN A 6 -28.97 12.42 -10.57
C GLN A 6 -28.06 13.31 -11.42
N LYS A 7 -27.04 13.95 -10.82
CA LYS A 7 -26.10 14.84 -11.51
C LYS A 7 -24.95 14.04 -12.13
N ASN A 8 -24.34 14.57 -13.19
CA ASN A 8 -23.20 13.90 -13.81
C ASN A 8 -21.96 13.96 -12.89
N SER A 9 -21.03 13.03 -13.07
CA SER A 9 -19.83 12.89 -12.22
C SER A 9 -18.82 14.03 -12.34
N PHE A 10 -18.89 14.85 -13.39
CA PHE A 10 -18.11 16.08 -13.48
C PHE A 10 -18.66 17.16 -12.55
N ILE A 11 -19.98 17.32 -12.49
CA ILE A 11 -20.65 18.20 -11.51
C ILE A 11 -20.38 17.72 -10.09
N TRP A 12 -20.20 16.43 -9.86
CA TRP A 12 -19.75 15.90 -8.56
C TRP A 12 -18.37 16.40 -8.17
N LEU A 13 -17.39 16.26 -9.07
CA LEU A 13 -16.04 16.80 -8.86
C LEU A 13 -16.07 18.32 -8.60
N VAL A 14 -16.83 19.08 -9.40
CA VAL A 14 -16.96 20.52 -9.22
C VAL A 14 -17.60 20.86 -7.86
N ASN A 15 -18.62 20.12 -7.42
CA ASN A 15 -19.19 20.32 -6.09
C ASN A 15 -18.18 20.02 -4.98
N PHE A 16 -17.34 19.00 -5.12
CA PHE A 16 -16.25 18.74 -4.18
C PHE A 16 -15.25 19.89 -4.14
N LEU A 17 -14.83 20.41 -5.30
CA LEU A 17 -13.88 21.52 -5.36
C LEU A 17 -14.43 22.81 -4.73
N VAL A 18 -15.76 23.02 -4.80
CA VAL A 18 -16.44 24.18 -4.21
C VAL A 18 -16.66 24.00 -2.70
N ASN A 19 -16.96 22.78 -2.24
CA ASN A 19 -17.16 22.47 -0.83
C ASN A 19 -16.54 21.09 -0.49
N PRO A 20 -15.25 21.06 -0.11
CA PRO A 20 -14.53 19.80 0.04
C PRO A 20 -14.91 19.08 1.33
N ASP A 21 -15.72 18.02 1.20
CA ASP A 21 -16.04 17.09 2.29
C ASP A 21 -15.51 15.69 1.97
N LYS A 22 -14.24 15.44 2.29
CA LYS A 22 -13.56 14.17 1.98
C LYS A 22 -14.33 12.95 2.52
N LYS A 23 -14.89 13.04 3.74
CA LYS A 23 -15.61 11.93 4.37
C LYS A 23 -16.89 11.58 3.61
N LEU A 24 -17.67 12.58 3.21
CA LEU A 24 -18.87 12.37 2.40
C LEU A 24 -18.53 11.68 1.07
N TRP A 25 -17.46 12.11 0.40
CA TRP A 25 -17.07 11.56 -0.89
C TRP A 25 -16.46 10.16 -0.79
N THR A 26 -15.68 9.87 0.25
CA THR A 26 -15.24 8.50 0.57
C THR A 26 -16.45 7.60 0.80
N ASN A 27 -17.45 8.02 1.60
CA ASN A 27 -18.67 7.26 1.82
C ASN A 27 -19.47 7.00 0.54
N PHE A 28 -19.55 8.01 -0.34
CA PHE A 28 -20.22 7.86 -1.61
C PHE A 28 -19.48 6.88 -2.53
N ALA A 29 -18.15 6.93 -2.56
CA ALA A 29 -17.33 5.99 -3.32
C ALA A 29 -17.46 4.55 -2.78
N LEU A 30 -17.42 4.37 -1.46
CA LEU A 30 -17.66 3.08 -0.80
C LEU A 30 -19.05 2.52 -1.13
N MET A 31 -20.09 3.36 -1.08
CA MET A 31 -21.44 2.93 -1.48
C MET A 31 -21.48 2.48 -2.95
N ARG A 32 -20.75 3.19 -3.83
CA ARG A 32 -20.71 2.89 -5.25
C ARG A 32 -20.01 1.56 -5.57
N THR A 33 -18.91 1.26 -4.88
CA THR A 33 -18.18 -0.02 -5.02
C THR A 33 -18.99 -1.18 -4.46
N ALA A 34 -19.63 -1.01 -3.31
CA ALA A 34 -20.49 -2.06 -2.74
C ALA A 34 -21.69 -2.40 -3.62
N ALA A 35 -22.26 -1.43 -4.32
CA ALA A 35 -23.38 -1.66 -5.25
C ALA A 35 -23.00 -2.53 -6.47
N GLN A 36 -21.71 -2.80 -6.68
CA GLN A 36 -21.19 -3.62 -7.80
C GLN A 36 -20.59 -4.95 -7.32
N MET A 37 -20.80 -5.30 -6.05
CA MET A 37 -20.47 -6.63 -5.53
C MET A 37 -21.24 -7.72 -6.27
N ASP A 38 -20.59 -8.87 -6.45
CA ASP A 38 -21.20 -10.07 -7.02
C ASP A 38 -21.13 -11.23 -6.02
N LEU A 39 -22.27 -11.45 -5.36
CA LEU A 39 -22.42 -12.47 -4.32
C LEU A 39 -22.67 -13.87 -4.89
N VAL A 40 -22.76 -14.03 -6.21
CA VAL A 40 -23.14 -15.30 -6.86
C VAL A 40 -21.96 -15.92 -7.58
N ASN A 41 -21.25 -15.15 -8.42
CA ASN A 41 -20.24 -15.69 -9.33
C ASN A 41 -18.87 -15.96 -8.67
N PHE A 42 -18.64 -15.51 -7.44
CA PHE A 42 -17.36 -15.65 -6.73
C PHE A 42 -17.46 -16.43 -5.41
N ARG A 43 -18.35 -17.43 -5.39
CA ARG A 43 -18.60 -18.28 -4.21
C ARG A 43 -17.56 -19.38 -4.03
N ASP A 44 -17.03 -19.90 -5.12
CA ASP A 44 -16.05 -20.99 -5.12
C ASP A 44 -14.60 -20.47 -5.20
N ASP A 45 -13.65 -21.27 -4.74
CA ASP A 45 -12.24 -20.87 -4.71
C ASP A 45 -11.62 -20.72 -6.11
N LYS A 46 -12.16 -21.41 -7.12
CA LYS A 46 -11.65 -21.39 -8.50
C LYS A 46 -11.92 -20.04 -9.17
N SER A 47 -13.15 -19.54 -9.09
CA SER A 47 -13.58 -18.25 -9.61
C SER A 47 -12.84 -17.10 -8.92
N ARG A 48 -12.64 -17.19 -7.60
CA ARG A 48 -11.85 -16.23 -6.81
C ARG A 48 -10.37 -16.23 -7.21
N SER A 49 -9.77 -17.41 -7.39
CA SER A 49 -8.39 -17.54 -7.87
C SER A 49 -8.24 -17.01 -9.29
N ASN A 50 -9.20 -17.27 -10.17
CA ASN A 50 -9.20 -16.73 -11.53
C ASN A 50 -9.28 -15.19 -11.53
N TRP A 51 -10.15 -14.62 -10.70
CA TRP A 51 -10.25 -13.16 -10.51
C TRP A 51 -8.92 -12.55 -10.06
N GLN A 52 -8.23 -13.19 -9.10
CA GLN A 52 -6.92 -12.72 -8.63
C GLN A 52 -5.83 -12.85 -9.71
N ASN A 53 -5.81 -13.96 -10.46
CA ASN A 53 -4.86 -14.15 -11.56
C ASN A 53 -5.05 -13.13 -12.68
N GLN A 54 -6.30 -12.83 -13.05
CA GLN A 54 -6.61 -11.80 -14.04
C GLN A 54 -6.12 -10.42 -13.58
N LEU A 55 -6.29 -10.08 -12.31
CA LEU A 55 -5.75 -8.85 -11.75
C LEU A 55 -4.23 -8.81 -11.76
N LEU A 56 -3.57 -9.93 -11.44
CA LEU A 56 -2.11 -10.00 -11.42
C LEU A 56 -1.52 -9.77 -12.82
N GLN A 57 -2.20 -10.28 -13.86
CA GLN A 57 -1.83 -10.04 -15.25
C GLN A 57 -2.01 -8.59 -15.70
N LEU A 58 -2.91 -7.84 -15.06
CA LEU A 58 -3.21 -6.44 -15.41
C LEU A 58 -2.44 -5.42 -14.58
N THR A 59 -1.95 -5.81 -13.41
CA THR A 59 -1.32 -4.93 -12.41
C THR A 59 0.06 -5.46 -12.01
N ASN A 60 0.30 -5.67 -10.71
CA ASN A 60 1.50 -6.28 -10.16
C ASN A 60 1.19 -6.92 -8.78
N THR A 61 2.18 -7.62 -8.22
CA THR A 61 2.07 -8.25 -6.90
C THR A 61 1.85 -7.22 -5.79
N HIS A 62 2.54 -6.07 -5.83
CA HIS A 62 2.42 -5.03 -4.79
C HIS A 62 0.99 -4.50 -4.63
N VAL A 63 0.28 -4.26 -5.73
CA VAL A 63 -1.11 -3.78 -5.73
C VAL A 63 -2.06 -4.80 -5.10
N ILE A 64 -1.85 -6.09 -5.41
CA ILE A 64 -2.66 -7.19 -4.91
C ILE A 64 -2.38 -7.43 -3.42
N ASP A 65 -1.11 -7.45 -3.04
CA ASP A 65 -0.67 -7.66 -1.66
C ASP A 65 -1.04 -6.49 -0.74
N ALA A 66 -1.05 -5.25 -1.24
CA ALA A 66 -1.44 -4.09 -0.43
C ALA A 66 -2.90 -4.13 0.05
N PHE A 67 -3.76 -4.83 -0.68
CA PHE A 67 -5.14 -5.09 -0.25
C PHE A 67 -5.31 -6.45 0.44
N LEU A 68 -4.28 -7.30 0.42
CA LEU A 68 -4.23 -8.63 1.03
C LEU A 68 -3.17 -8.69 2.16
N PRO A 69 -3.58 -8.49 3.43
CA PRO A 69 -3.65 -9.66 4.30
C PRO A 69 -4.83 -9.52 5.30
N THR A 70 -5.69 -10.50 5.56
CA THR A 70 -5.43 -11.73 6.32
C THR A 70 -6.77 -12.50 6.35
N GLU A 71 -6.86 -13.75 5.88
CA GLU A 71 -8.02 -14.66 6.01
C GLU A 71 -9.41 -14.24 5.43
N SER A 72 -9.54 -13.09 4.75
CA SER A 72 -10.87 -12.49 4.58
C SER A 72 -11.69 -13.04 3.40
N LYS A 73 -12.92 -13.43 3.73
CA LYS A 73 -14.06 -13.66 2.83
C LYS A 73 -14.53 -12.34 2.17
N ASN A 74 -13.61 -11.57 1.57
CA ASN A 74 -13.95 -10.32 0.88
C ASN A 74 -15.01 -10.60 -0.18
N ILE A 75 -15.92 -9.64 -0.37
CA ILE A 75 -16.94 -9.77 -1.40
C ILE A 75 -16.32 -9.26 -2.70
N LEU A 76 -16.22 -10.14 -3.69
CA LEU A 76 -15.67 -9.81 -4.99
C LEU A 76 -16.79 -9.32 -5.92
N GLY A 77 -16.38 -8.61 -6.96
CA GLY A 77 -17.24 -8.20 -8.06
C GLY A 77 -16.43 -8.03 -9.33
N SER A 78 -17.10 -8.19 -10.47
CA SER A 78 -16.59 -7.75 -11.75
C SER A 78 -17.73 -7.13 -12.57
N VAL A 79 -17.41 -6.07 -13.29
CA VAL A 79 -18.33 -5.45 -14.26
C VAL A 79 -17.62 -5.38 -15.59
N GLU A 80 -18.19 -6.03 -16.59
CA GLU A 80 -17.70 -6.02 -17.96
C GLU A 80 -18.59 -5.10 -18.82
N TYR A 81 -17.95 -4.30 -19.67
CA TYR A 81 -18.62 -3.54 -20.71
C TYR A 81 -17.92 -3.82 -22.05
N SER A 82 -18.74 -4.26 -23.01
CA SER A 82 -18.28 -4.73 -24.32
C SER A 82 -18.97 -3.93 -25.42
N THR A 83 -18.26 -3.67 -26.50
CA THR A 83 -18.77 -3.03 -27.72
C THR A 83 -18.51 -3.95 -28.89
N ASN A 84 -19.55 -4.29 -29.68
CA ASN A 84 -19.43 -5.16 -30.85
C ASN A 84 -18.67 -6.47 -30.55
N GLU A 85 -19.05 -7.15 -29.47
CA GLU A 85 -18.47 -8.43 -28.99
C GLU A 85 -17.03 -8.35 -28.43
N GLN A 86 -16.36 -7.20 -28.51
CA GLN A 86 -15.04 -7.01 -27.90
C GLN A 86 -15.16 -6.37 -26.51
N LYS A 87 -14.39 -6.91 -25.55
CA LYS A 87 -14.36 -6.41 -24.17
C LYS A 87 -13.60 -5.10 -24.12
N LEU A 88 -14.32 -3.99 -23.93
CA LEU A 88 -13.72 -2.67 -23.94
C LEU A 88 -13.28 -2.25 -22.53
N LEU A 89 -14.05 -2.61 -21.51
CA LEU A 89 -13.79 -2.22 -20.13
C LEU A 89 -14.11 -3.37 -19.17
N ASN A 90 -13.20 -3.59 -18.22
CA ASN A 90 -13.44 -4.47 -17.09
C ASN A 90 -13.15 -3.72 -15.79
N ILE A 91 -14.04 -3.83 -14.82
CA ILE A 91 -13.88 -3.26 -13.49
C ILE A 91 -13.85 -4.42 -12.50
N TYR A 92 -12.76 -4.55 -11.77
CA TYR A 92 -12.58 -5.54 -10.72
C TYR A 92 -12.75 -4.88 -9.37
N ILE A 93 -13.52 -5.52 -8.48
CA ILE A 93 -13.90 -4.95 -7.20
C ILE A 93 -13.70 -5.98 -6.11
N SER A 94 -13.16 -5.55 -4.99
CA SER A 94 -13.13 -6.34 -3.77
C SER A 94 -13.45 -5.45 -2.58
N VAL A 95 -14.32 -5.94 -1.69
CA VAL A 95 -14.78 -5.18 -0.54
C VAL A 95 -14.54 -5.97 0.75
N ASP A 96 -13.87 -5.32 1.69
CA ASP A 96 -13.72 -5.79 3.06
C ASP A 96 -14.88 -5.24 3.89
N SER A 97 -15.81 -6.12 4.27
CA SER A 97 -17.04 -5.71 4.96
C SER A 97 -16.79 -4.99 6.30
N LYS A 98 -15.66 -5.24 6.99
CA LYS A 98 -15.36 -4.59 8.27
C LYS A 98 -14.91 -3.15 8.05
N ARG A 99 -13.87 -2.97 7.22
CA ARG A 99 -13.35 -1.63 6.90
C ARG A 99 -14.39 -0.77 6.18
N HIS A 100 -15.19 -1.39 5.30
CA HIS A 100 -16.31 -0.74 4.62
C HIS A 100 -17.38 -0.26 5.62
N GLY A 101 -17.78 -1.12 6.57
CA GLY A 101 -18.72 -0.75 7.64
C GLY A 101 -18.23 0.40 8.52
N ASN A 102 -16.91 0.52 8.71
CA ASN A 102 -16.27 1.61 9.43
C ASN A 102 -16.05 2.88 8.58
N GLN A 103 -16.49 2.90 7.32
CA GLN A 103 -16.33 4.04 6.41
C GLN A 103 -14.85 4.36 6.08
N GLU A 104 -13.98 3.35 6.09
CA GLU A 104 -12.56 3.50 5.79
C GLU A 104 -12.32 3.49 4.27
N SER A 105 -11.49 4.41 3.76
CA SER A 105 -11.08 4.50 2.34
C SER A 105 -10.38 3.23 1.83
N THR A 106 -9.79 2.43 2.72
CA THR A 106 -9.15 1.14 2.45
C THR A 106 -10.12 -0.04 2.48
N GLY A 107 -11.41 0.20 2.72
CA GLY A 107 -12.44 -0.84 2.75
C GLY A 107 -12.90 -1.33 1.38
N SER A 108 -12.45 -0.69 0.30
CA SER A 108 -12.69 -1.12 -1.07
C SER A 108 -11.40 -1.13 -1.88
N PHE A 109 -11.34 -2.05 -2.83
CA PHE A 109 -10.33 -2.15 -3.86
C PHE A 109 -11.02 -2.13 -5.22
N VAL A 110 -10.51 -1.31 -6.13
CA VAL A 110 -11.05 -1.20 -7.48
C VAL A 110 -9.92 -1.08 -8.49
N VAL A 111 -9.95 -1.91 -9.52
CA VAL A 111 -9.10 -1.77 -10.70
C VAL A 111 -10.00 -1.62 -11.92
N ILE A 112 -9.83 -0.54 -12.65
CA ILE A 112 -10.45 -0.32 -13.96
C ILE A 112 -9.43 -0.69 -15.03
N SER A 113 -9.73 -1.70 -15.82
CA SER A 113 -8.96 -2.10 -17.00
C SER A 113 -9.66 -1.63 -18.26
N LEU A 114 -9.02 -0.73 -19.00
CA LEU A 114 -9.47 -0.29 -20.31
C LEU A 114 -8.65 -0.99 -21.40
N ASP A 115 -9.34 -1.66 -22.32
CA ASP A 115 -8.69 -2.12 -23.54
C ASP A 115 -8.62 -0.97 -24.56
N ASP A 116 -7.50 -0.24 -24.52
CA ASP A 116 -7.19 0.84 -25.45
C ASP A 116 -6.66 0.34 -26.82
N THR A 117 -6.89 -0.94 -27.11
CA THR A 117 -6.65 -1.62 -28.38
C THR A 117 -7.89 -2.32 -28.96
N ALA A 118 -8.98 -2.44 -28.19
CA ALA A 118 -10.21 -3.15 -28.58
C ALA A 118 -11.07 -2.45 -29.66
N THR A 119 -10.69 -1.25 -30.12
CA THR A 119 -11.39 -0.60 -31.23
C THR A 119 -10.48 0.38 -31.93
N GLU A 120 -10.54 0.40 -33.27
CA GLU A 120 -9.91 1.43 -34.10
C GLU A 120 -10.78 2.69 -34.20
N ASN A 121 -12.00 2.65 -33.65
CA ASN A 121 -12.91 3.79 -33.64
C ASN A 121 -12.57 4.76 -32.51
N ASP A 122 -11.83 5.82 -32.84
CA ASP A 122 -11.44 6.89 -31.90
C ASP A 122 -12.61 7.46 -31.09
N LYS A 123 -13.81 7.55 -31.66
CA LYS A 123 -14.98 8.09 -30.93
C LYS A 123 -15.49 7.12 -29.85
N GLU A 124 -15.41 5.82 -30.09
CA GLU A 124 -15.78 4.81 -29.09
C GLU A 124 -14.75 4.76 -27.98
N LEU A 125 -13.46 4.74 -28.34
CA LEU A 125 -12.37 4.77 -27.37
C LEU A 125 -12.40 6.06 -26.53
N GLN A 126 -12.66 7.21 -27.14
CA GLN A 126 -12.84 8.49 -26.42
C GLN A 126 -14.01 8.41 -25.43
N LYS A 127 -15.15 7.83 -25.83
CA LYS A 127 -16.30 7.65 -24.91
C LYS A 127 -15.95 6.74 -23.74
N ALA A 128 -15.21 5.66 -23.98
CA ALA A 128 -14.74 4.77 -22.92
C ALA A 128 -13.81 5.49 -21.95
N TRP A 129 -12.80 6.22 -22.45
CA TRP A 129 -11.92 7.06 -21.64
C TRP A 129 -12.67 8.09 -20.81
N VAL A 130 -13.64 8.79 -21.42
CA VAL A 130 -14.50 9.73 -20.70
C VAL A 130 -15.27 9.00 -19.59
N GLY A 131 -15.78 7.80 -19.85
CA GLY A 131 -16.43 6.95 -18.85
C GLY A 131 -15.50 6.57 -17.69
N VAL A 132 -14.27 6.15 -18.00
CA VAL A 132 -13.23 5.80 -17.02
C VAL A 132 -12.89 7.00 -16.15
N LEU A 133 -12.55 8.16 -16.73
CA LEU A 133 -12.22 9.38 -15.99
C LEU A 133 -13.40 9.84 -15.12
N ARG A 134 -14.61 9.77 -15.66
CA ARG A 134 -15.84 10.08 -14.94
C ARG A 134 -16.05 9.18 -13.73
N TYR A 135 -15.71 7.90 -13.84
CA TYR A 135 -15.85 6.98 -12.73
C TYR A 135 -14.71 7.14 -11.73
N PHE A 136 -13.49 7.33 -12.21
CA PHE A 136 -12.31 7.56 -11.39
C PHE A 136 -12.41 8.83 -10.54
N ASN A 137 -13.07 9.88 -11.02
CA ASN A 137 -13.37 11.07 -10.20
C ASN A 137 -14.17 10.77 -8.93
N ILE A 138 -14.90 9.65 -8.86
CA ILE A 138 -15.58 9.19 -7.65
C ILE A 138 -14.64 8.29 -6.86
N LEU A 139 -13.91 7.42 -7.54
CA LEU A 139 -13.04 6.43 -6.90
C LEU A 139 -11.75 7.03 -6.32
N GLN A 140 -11.35 8.25 -6.70
CA GLN A 140 -10.16 8.92 -6.15
C GLN A 140 -10.17 9.06 -4.62
N PHE A 141 -11.33 8.88 -3.98
CA PHE A 141 -11.49 8.90 -2.52
C PHE A 141 -11.36 7.50 -1.87
N ILE A 142 -11.10 6.46 -2.67
CA ILE A 142 -10.73 5.10 -2.27
C ILE A 142 -9.23 4.96 -2.49
N GLU A 143 -8.51 4.54 -1.45
CA GLU A 143 -7.05 4.43 -1.51
C GLU A 143 -6.62 3.42 -2.55
N HIS A 144 -7.20 2.22 -2.54
CA HIS A 144 -6.85 1.17 -3.49
C HIS A 144 -7.65 1.27 -4.80
N SER A 145 -7.62 2.43 -5.46
CA SER A 145 -8.23 2.65 -6.77
C SER A 145 -7.17 2.82 -7.87
N TYR A 146 -7.25 2.00 -8.91
CA TYR A 146 -6.27 1.99 -9.99
C TYR A 146 -6.97 1.98 -11.36
N VAL A 147 -6.31 2.59 -12.34
CA VAL A 147 -6.70 2.55 -13.75
C VAL A 147 -5.52 2.01 -14.53
N VAL A 148 -5.77 0.99 -15.34
CA VAL A 148 -4.78 0.35 -16.19
C VAL A 148 -5.30 0.23 -17.61
N THR A 149 -4.37 0.19 -18.57
CA THR A 149 -4.71 -0.08 -19.96
C THR A 149 -3.93 -1.26 -20.52
N VAL A 150 -4.41 -1.83 -21.63
CA VAL A 150 -3.71 -2.91 -22.34
C VAL A 150 -2.36 -2.42 -22.86
N LYS A 151 -2.30 -1.24 -23.50
CA LYS A 151 -1.00 -0.65 -23.90
C LYS A 151 -0.10 -0.35 -22.73
N GLY A 152 -0.66 0.07 -21.58
CA GLY A 152 0.09 0.27 -20.35
C GLY A 152 0.76 -1.02 -19.87
N ASN A 153 0.07 -2.15 -20.00
CA ASN A 153 0.61 -3.45 -19.66
C ASN A 153 1.71 -3.89 -20.63
N THR A 154 1.47 -3.80 -21.95
CA THR A 154 2.46 -4.20 -22.97
C THR A 154 3.74 -3.39 -22.89
N ASN A 155 3.66 -2.14 -22.42
CA ASN A 155 4.80 -1.24 -22.24
C ASN A 155 5.42 -1.30 -20.83
N ASN A 156 5.05 -2.30 -19.99
CA ASN A 156 5.52 -2.46 -18.62
C ASN A 156 5.27 -1.25 -17.69
N LEU A 157 4.28 -0.39 -18.01
CA LEU A 157 3.91 0.72 -17.14
C LEU A 157 3.10 0.23 -15.93
N ASN A 158 2.22 -0.76 -16.13
CA ASN A 158 1.39 -1.30 -15.05
C ASN A 158 2.23 -1.99 -13.96
N ALA A 159 3.42 -2.52 -14.31
CA ALA A 159 4.35 -3.11 -13.35
C ALA A 159 4.86 -2.09 -12.31
N ARG A 160 4.81 -0.78 -12.64
CA ARG A 160 5.29 0.31 -11.78
C ARG A 160 4.22 0.87 -10.83
N LEU A 161 2.99 0.34 -10.85
CA LEU A 161 1.94 0.77 -9.94
C LEU A 161 2.40 0.63 -8.49
N GLN A 162 2.29 1.72 -7.74
CA GLN A 162 2.58 1.73 -6.32
C GLN A 162 1.27 1.68 -5.54
N PRO A 163 1.18 0.81 -4.51
CA PRO A 163 0.05 0.88 -3.61
C PRO A 163 0.08 2.19 -2.81
N PRO A 164 -1.07 2.63 -2.28
CA PRO A 164 -1.15 3.77 -1.38
C PRO A 164 -0.16 3.62 -0.23
N GLU A 165 0.55 4.69 0.10
CA GLU A 165 1.31 4.77 1.33
C GLU A 165 0.34 4.56 2.49
N VAL A 166 0.49 3.43 3.19
CA VAL A 166 -0.33 3.13 4.36
C VAL A 166 -0.04 4.21 5.38
N ASN A 167 -0.96 5.16 5.55
CA ASN A 167 -0.95 6.03 6.73
C ASN A 167 -0.90 5.09 7.94
N GLN A 168 0.21 5.14 8.68
CA GLN A 168 0.51 4.29 9.84
C GLN A 168 -0.42 4.62 11.02
N PHE A 169 -1.73 4.44 10.85
CA PHE A 169 -2.71 4.55 11.90
C PHE A 169 -3.50 3.24 12.01
N THR A 170 -3.30 2.60 13.17
CA THR A 170 -4.09 1.52 13.79
C THR A 170 -3.80 0.04 13.42
N VAL A 171 -2.82 -0.52 14.16
CA VAL A 171 -2.76 -1.82 14.89
C VAL A 171 -4.01 -2.74 14.72
N THR A 172 -3.96 -4.03 14.37
CA THR A 172 -3.37 -5.19 15.08
C THR A 172 -3.36 -6.46 14.21
N ASN A 173 -2.20 -7.13 14.07
CA ASN A 173 -2.01 -8.58 14.05
C ASN A 173 -0.51 -8.87 13.95
N THR A 174 0.13 -8.88 15.12
CA THR A 174 1.57 -8.67 15.34
C THR A 174 2.43 -9.93 15.12
N SER A 175 1.85 -11.10 14.86
CA SER A 175 2.61 -12.35 14.74
C SER A 175 3.04 -12.64 13.28
N SER A 176 2.13 -12.44 12.32
CA SER A 176 2.39 -12.77 10.90
C SER A 176 3.01 -11.61 10.12
N ARG A 177 2.65 -10.37 10.48
CA ARG A 177 3.19 -9.15 9.85
C ARG A 177 4.65 -8.88 10.23
N ASN A 178 5.03 -9.25 11.46
CA ASN A 178 6.42 -9.15 11.90
C ASN A 178 7.31 -10.09 11.08
N LEU A 179 6.90 -11.33 10.79
CA LEU A 179 7.75 -12.28 10.06
C LEU A 179 8.13 -11.77 8.67
N VAL A 180 7.16 -11.22 7.92
CA VAL A 180 7.39 -10.64 6.59
C VAL A 180 8.21 -9.36 6.66
N ALA A 181 8.00 -8.53 7.69
CA ALA A 181 8.81 -7.33 7.91
C ALA A 181 10.27 -7.68 8.23
N TRP A 182 10.50 -8.68 9.09
CA TRP A 182 11.85 -9.19 9.40
C TRP A 182 12.54 -9.78 8.16
N GLN A 183 11.83 -10.52 7.32
CA GLN A 183 12.37 -11.05 6.06
C GLN A 183 12.80 -9.96 5.09
N LYS A 184 12.01 -8.89 4.95
CA LYS A 184 12.39 -7.73 4.12
C LYS A 184 13.62 -7.00 4.66
N LEU A 185 13.81 -6.95 5.98
CA LEU A 185 15.02 -6.36 6.57
C LEU A 185 16.26 -7.25 6.37
N GLU A 186 16.10 -8.57 6.45
CA GLU A 186 17.20 -9.52 6.15
C GLU A 186 17.73 -9.37 4.72
N GLU A 187 16.86 -9.03 3.75
CA GLU A 187 17.26 -8.79 2.35
C GLU A 187 18.04 -7.48 2.15
N LEU A 188 17.98 -6.54 3.10
CA LEU A 188 18.61 -5.22 3.00
C LEU A 188 19.97 -5.14 3.71
N ILE A 189 20.32 -6.11 4.55
CA ILE A 189 21.57 -6.12 5.32
C ILE A 189 22.59 -7.05 4.65
N PHE A 190 23.78 -6.53 4.37
CA PHE A 190 24.88 -7.30 3.80
C PHE A 190 25.94 -7.72 4.83
N ASP A 191 25.98 -7.06 6.00
CA ASP A 191 26.93 -7.37 7.07
C ASP A 191 26.50 -8.57 7.94
N GLU A 192 27.42 -9.51 8.19
CA GLU A 192 27.14 -10.75 8.91
C GLU A 192 26.85 -10.54 10.40
N THR A 193 27.49 -9.54 11.03
CA THR A 193 27.27 -9.23 12.45
C THR A 193 25.90 -8.57 12.67
N ALA A 194 25.51 -7.67 11.77
CA ALA A 194 24.19 -7.05 11.72
C ALA A 194 23.08 -8.09 11.47
N LEU A 195 23.30 -9.02 10.53
CA LEU A 195 22.38 -10.15 10.29
C LEU A 195 22.23 -11.06 11.51
N SER A 196 23.32 -11.34 12.21
CA SER A 196 23.31 -12.16 13.43
C SER A 196 22.49 -11.50 14.54
N LEU A 197 22.65 -10.18 14.71
CA LEU A 197 21.85 -9.42 15.65
C LEU A 197 20.38 -9.38 15.22
N LEU A 198 20.08 -9.16 13.94
CA LEU A 198 18.71 -9.10 13.41
C LEU A 198 17.94 -10.42 13.67
N LYS A 199 18.57 -11.58 13.45
CA LYS A 199 18.00 -12.89 13.78
C LYS A 199 17.72 -13.05 15.28
N HIS A 200 18.64 -12.57 16.12
CA HIS A 200 18.41 -12.54 17.57
C HIS A 200 17.21 -11.65 17.93
N MET A 201 17.10 -10.45 17.33
CA MET A 201 15.98 -9.53 17.54
C MET A 201 14.63 -10.17 17.16
N GLN A 202 14.58 -10.85 16.02
CA GLN A 202 13.39 -11.56 15.53
C GLN A 202 12.94 -12.64 16.54
N ASN A 203 13.86 -13.50 16.98
CA ASN A 203 13.59 -14.58 17.93
C ASN A 203 13.11 -14.06 19.30
N HIS A 204 13.62 -12.90 19.72
CA HIS A 204 13.29 -12.29 21.01
C HIS A 204 12.20 -11.21 20.93
N LYS A 205 11.54 -11.07 19.78
CA LYS A 205 10.43 -10.13 19.51
C LYS A 205 10.77 -8.69 19.87
N TRP A 206 11.94 -8.22 19.48
CA TRP A 206 12.31 -6.82 19.65
C TRP A 206 11.42 -5.94 18.76
N LYS A 207 11.44 -4.64 19.02
CA LYS A 207 10.86 -3.66 18.12
C LYS A 207 11.61 -3.68 16.79
N LEU A 208 10.89 -3.59 15.68
CA LEU A 208 11.51 -3.58 14.34
C LEU A 208 12.41 -2.35 14.19
N PRO A 209 13.69 -2.50 13.81
CA PRO A 209 14.56 -1.38 13.44
C PRO A 209 14.29 -0.93 12.01
N GLU A 210 14.74 0.27 11.69
CA GLU A 210 14.96 0.75 10.33
C GLU A 210 16.40 0.39 9.92
N VAL A 211 16.59 -0.11 8.69
CA VAL A 211 17.90 -0.52 8.15
C VAL A 211 18.44 0.59 7.25
N GLY A 212 19.71 0.96 7.39
CA GLY A 212 20.35 2.00 6.58
C GLY A 212 19.74 3.39 6.81
N TYR A 213 19.57 3.77 8.08
CA TYR A 213 18.96 5.05 8.46
C TYR A 213 19.93 6.21 8.25
N GLU A 214 19.56 7.13 7.37
CA GLU A 214 20.30 8.36 7.11
C GLU A 214 19.87 9.48 8.08
N LEU A 215 20.83 10.03 8.83
CA LEU A 215 20.64 11.22 9.64
C LEU A 215 20.83 12.46 8.76
N ILE A 216 19.80 13.29 8.70
CA ILE A 216 19.75 14.47 7.83
C ILE A 216 19.84 15.76 8.66
N ASP A 217 20.55 16.76 8.16
CA ASP A 217 20.66 18.10 8.78
C ASP A 217 19.49 19.04 8.39
N SER A 218 19.54 20.30 8.85
CA SER A 218 18.50 21.30 8.53
C SER A 218 18.45 21.72 7.06
N ASN A 219 19.44 21.33 6.24
CA ASN A 219 19.54 21.63 4.82
C ASN A 219 19.23 20.40 3.95
N GLU A 220 18.63 19.36 4.52
CA GLU A 220 18.32 18.10 3.84
C GLU A 220 19.57 17.32 3.37
N VAL A 221 20.72 17.53 4.02
CA VAL A 221 21.97 16.80 3.72
C VAL A 221 22.16 15.63 4.68
N VAL A 222 22.50 14.45 4.15
CA VAL A 222 22.90 13.28 4.94
C VAL A 222 24.25 13.56 5.61
N ILE A 223 24.26 13.55 6.94
CA ILE A 223 25.43 13.86 7.77
C ILE A 223 25.96 12.65 8.55
N ALA A 224 25.20 11.55 8.60
CA ALA A 224 25.63 10.25 9.14
C ALA A 224 24.67 9.15 8.69
N GLU A 225 25.11 7.90 8.75
CA GLU A 225 24.29 6.73 8.46
C GLU A 225 24.39 5.73 9.62
N ALA A 226 23.28 5.06 9.92
CA ALA A 226 23.22 3.99 10.89
C ALA A 226 22.66 2.72 10.25
N GLU A 227 23.35 1.62 10.51
CA GLU A 227 23.00 0.30 9.97
C GLU A 227 21.67 -0.19 10.52
N LEU A 228 21.40 0.07 11.80
CA LEU A 228 20.10 -0.17 12.43
C LEU A 228 19.69 1.01 13.31
N ALA A 229 18.45 1.48 13.18
CA ALA A 229 17.93 2.59 13.97
C ALA A 229 16.52 2.36 14.51
N TRP A 230 16.26 2.91 15.70
CA TRP A 230 14.90 3.07 16.23
C TRP A 230 14.62 4.56 16.41
N VAL A 231 14.04 5.16 15.37
CA VAL A 231 13.81 6.61 15.27
C VAL A 231 13.00 7.15 16.46
N SER A 232 11.93 6.45 16.83
CA SER A 232 11.08 6.84 17.97
C SER A 232 11.80 6.82 19.32
N ASP A 233 12.86 6.01 19.44
CA ASP A 233 13.63 5.84 20.68
C ASP A 233 14.97 6.60 20.63
N LYS A 234 15.24 7.31 19.51
CA LYS A 234 16.50 7.98 19.18
C LYS A 234 17.71 7.11 19.48
N LEU A 235 17.71 5.91 18.91
CA LEU A 235 18.73 4.89 19.11
C LEU A 235 19.30 4.47 17.75
N ALA A 236 20.62 4.47 17.61
CA ALA A 236 21.33 4.09 16.39
C ALA A 236 22.42 3.06 16.71
N LEU A 237 22.54 2.05 15.85
CA LEU A 237 23.60 1.05 15.86
C LEU A 237 24.46 1.19 14.61
N LEU A 238 25.77 1.16 14.80
CA LEU A 238 26.76 1.25 13.74
C LEU A 238 27.51 -0.09 13.63
N VAL A 239 27.79 -0.57 12.41
CA VAL A 239 28.62 -1.76 12.17
C VAL A 239 30.07 -1.49 12.61
N GLU A 240 30.60 -0.29 12.37
CA GLU A 240 31.96 0.10 12.74
C GLU A 240 31.97 1.23 13.79
N GLU A 241 33.10 1.43 14.46
CA GLU A 241 33.35 2.64 15.26
C GLU A 241 33.57 3.88 14.35
N ASP A 242 32.58 4.19 13.50
CA ASP A 242 32.57 5.45 12.77
C ASP A 242 32.41 6.60 13.77
N VAL A 243 33.55 7.18 14.13
CA VAL A 243 33.66 8.25 15.12
C VAL A 243 32.88 9.48 14.69
N ASP A 244 32.79 9.76 13.40
CA ASP A 244 32.15 10.97 12.89
C ASP A 244 30.64 10.78 12.79
N SER A 245 30.15 9.64 12.29
CA SER A 245 28.73 9.28 12.38
C SER A 245 28.27 9.24 13.85
N ARG A 246 29.06 8.65 14.75
CA ARG A 246 28.76 8.61 16.18
C ARG A 246 28.64 10.00 16.80
N LYS A 247 29.51 10.95 16.42
CA LYS A 247 29.41 12.35 16.87
C LYS A 247 28.15 13.01 16.32
N CYS A 248 27.86 12.86 15.03
CA CYS A 248 26.67 13.44 14.39
C CYS A 248 25.38 12.97 15.09
N PHE A 249 25.22 11.67 15.30
CA PHE A 249 24.07 11.12 16.03
C PHE A 249 24.00 11.60 17.48
N LYS A 250 25.12 11.61 18.22
CA LYS A 250 25.14 12.12 19.60
C LYS A 250 24.77 13.61 19.68
N ASN A 251 25.26 14.42 18.75
CA ASN A 251 24.92 15.85 18.66
C ASN A 251 23.44 16.06 18.35
N ALA A 252 22.83 15.17 17.56
CA ALA A 252 21.39 15.13 17.29
C ALA A 252 20.55 14.55 18.46
N GLY A 253 21.19 14.22 19.59
CA GLY A 253 20.54 13.71 20.80
C GLY A 253 20.20 12.22 20.75
N TRP A 254 20.87 11.45 19.89
CA TRP A 254 20.69 10.01 19.81
C TRP A 254 21.64 9.26 20.75
N LYS A 255 21.17 8.10 21.21
CA LYS A 255 22.02 7.10 21.85
C LYS A 255 22.63 6.24 20.75
N VAL A 256 23.95 6.06 20.80
CA VAL A 256 24.70 5.37 19.75
C VAL A 256 25.52 4.26 20.36
N PHE A 257 25.40 3.06 19.81
CA PHE A 257 26.15 1.86 20.19
C PHE A 257 26.71 1.20 18.93
N SER A 258 27.75 0.39 19.06
CA SER A 258 28.14 -0.51 17.96
C SER A 258 27.30 -1.79 18.00
N ILE A 259 27.21 -2.48 16.88
CA ILE A 259 26.54 -3.80 16.82
C ILE A 259 27.24 -4.80 17.73
N ASP A 260 28.57 -4.78 17.81
CA ASP A 260 29.37 -5.62 18.72
C ASP A 260 29.08 -5.35 20.20
N GLU A 261 28.96 -4.07 20.59
CA GLU A 261 28.60 -3.67 21.96
C GLU A 261 27.24 -4.26 22.36
N VAL A 262 26.28 -4.31 21.42
CA VAL A 262 24.96 -4.87 21.66
C VAL A 262 24.99 -6.40 21.68
N LEU A 263 25.72 -7.04 20.77
CA LEU A 263 25.87 -8.49 20.70
C LEU A 263 26.53 -9.08 21.95
N ALA A 264 27.36 -8.32 22.66
CA ALA A 264 27.95 -8.76 23.92
C ALA A 264 26.90 -9.02 25.01
N ASN A 265 25.82 -8.21 25.09
CA ASN A 265 24.76 -8.33 26.10
C ASN A 265 23.37 -7.90 25.54
N PRO A 266 22.81 -8.66 24.58
CA PRO A 266 21.66 -8.21 23.79
C PRO A 266 20.38 -8.12 24.64
N GLU A 267 20.19 -9.03 25.61
CA GLU A 267 19.00 -9.02 26.46
C GLU A 267 18.95 -7.82 27.40
N GLU A 268 20.09 -7.44 27.99
CA GLU A 268 20.20 -6.26 28.84
C GLU A 268 19.93 -4.99 28.03
N PHE A 269 20.51 -4.92 26.83
CA PHE A 269 20.30 -3.82 25.89
C PHE A 269 18.80 -3.63 25.57
N CYS A 270 18.13 -4.70 25.13
CA CYS A 270 16.71 -4.65 24.79
C CYS A 270 15.84 -4.23 25.98
N LYS A 271 16.11 -4.80 27.16
CA LYS A 271 15.38 -4.45 28.39
C LYS A 271 15.55 -2.98 28.78
N LYS A 272 16.74 -2.41 28.57
CA LYS A 272 17.07 -1.04 28.98
C LYS A 272 16.61 0.02 27.98
N TYR A 273 16.63 -0.28 26.69
CA TYR A 273 16.44 0.71 25.64
C TYR A 273 15.22 0.50 24.75
N LEU A 274 14.69 -0.73 24.64
CA LEU A 274 13.63 -1.07 23.69
C LEU A 274 12.34 -1.60 24.33
N LYS A 275 12.37 -2.04 25.59
CA LYS A 275 11.17 -2.40 26.36
C LYS A 275 10.70 -1.22 27.20
N LYS A 276 9.59 -0.61 26.80
CA LYS A 276 8.70 0.20 27.65
C LYS A 276 7.27 -0.31 27.50
#